data_AF-A0A523TZI2-F1
#
_entry.id   AF-A0A523TZI2-F1
#
_cell.length_a   1.000
_cell.length_b   1.000
_cell.length_c   1.000
_cell.angle_alpha   90.00
_cell.angle_beta   90.00
_cell.angle_gamma   90.00
#
_symmetry.space_group_name_H-M   'P 1'
#
loop_
_entity.id
_entity.type
_entity.pdbx_description
1 polymer ?
#
loop_
_entity_poly.entity_id
_entity_poly.type
_entity_poly.pdbx_seq_one_letter_code
_entity_poly.pdbx_strand_id
1 'polypeptide(L)'
;MLRISVLLILVLVAFGCNGIGPIANGPNGETTNGAQTRAVEIALPSLPLPLVEVPVPAAAAGTYRNIEQLSIAKDVLDIHADVHPGGDQLVFTRIRKERNPCIFVKPLHGLAARILTRPNSSSAWPRFSPDGKRIAFASNINGNWDIFIIPLQTPHALEQVTMSAANEIAPSWSPDGRNLIYCALINGIWEMKIVNLTSMNTTWIGPGLFPDWSPDGSKIAYQYVTPGTPPKYSIWTRDIDYNSQTHTARPTGSPTRIVAGQEFSACYPSWSPDATKIAFSAVPGGWTKMMSATALVGRDIWTVKADGTQMCILTASDAHSWDPVWTEDNTGRARIIFTSARDGTYNIWSVEPGAE
;
A
#
# COMPACT_ATOMS: atom_id res chain seq x y z
N MET A 1 5.56 -16.36 -23.40
CA MET A 1 4.71 -15.25 -22.90
C MET A 1 4.36 -15.52 -21.44
N LEU A 2 4.95 -14.80 -20.48
CA LEU A 2 4.48 -14.81 -19.10
C LEU A 2 3.62 -13.54 -18.91
N ARG A 3 2.30 -13.68 -18.93
CA ARG A 3 1.43 -12.63 -18.39
C ARG A 3 1.71 -12.59 -16.89
N ILE A 4 2.34 -11.53 -16.40
CA ILE A 4 2.50 -11.29 -14.96
C ILE A 4 1.08 -11.10 -14.40
N SER A 5 0.58 -12.10 -13.68
CA SER A 5 -0.74 -12.07 -13.07
C SER A 5 -0.71 -11.20 -11.80
N VAL A 6 -1.83 -10.58 -11.44
CA VAL A 6 -1.95 -9.87 -10.14
C VAL A 6 -1.77 -10.84 -8.95
N LEU A 7 -1.93 -12.15 -9.16
CA LEU A 7 -1.51 -13.18 -8.19
C LEU A 7 0.02 -13.14 -7.96
N LEU A 8 0.79 -12.94 -9.03
CA LEU A 8 2.22 -12.66 -8.93
C LEU A 8 2.49 -11.29 -8.29
N ILE A 9 1.60 -10.29 -8.41
CA ILE A 9 1.70 -9.05 -7.62
C ILE A 9 1.46 -9.35 -6.14
N LEU A 10 0.39 -10.04 -5.74
CA LEU A 10 0.15 -10.42 -4.33
C LEU A 10 1.31 -11.22 -3.71
N VAL A 11 1.92 -12.10 -4.51
CA VAL A 11 3.04 -12.95 -4.11
C VAL A 11 4.38 -12.18 -4.16
N LEU A 12 4.71 -11.43 -5.21
CA LEU A 12 5.91 -10.59 -5.26
C LEU A 12 5.83 -9.40 -4.32
N VAL A 13 4.64 -8.92 -3.98
CA VAL A 13 4.40 -7.95 -2.92
C VAL A 13 4.69 -8.60 -1.55
N ALA A 14 4.24 -9.84 -1.33
CA ALA A 14 4.64 -10.65 -0.16
C ALA A 14 6.15 -10.95 -0.09
N PHE A 15 6.81 -11.16 -1.24
CA PHE A 15 8.23 -11.48 -1.37
C PHE A 15 9.14 -10.29 -1.69
N GLY A 16 8.64 -9.06 -1.60
CA GLY A 16 9.41 -7.83 -1.85
C GLY A 16 9.32 -7.36 -3.29
N CYS A 17 8.98 -6.09 -3.46
CA CYS A 17 8.85 -5.33 -4.71
C CYS A 17 9.87 -5.75 -5.79
N ASN A 18 9.52 -6.77 -6.57
CA ASN A 18 10.27 -7.18 -7.73
C ASN A 18 9.43 -6.82 -8.96
N GLY A 19 9.84 -5.76 -9.65
CA GLY A 19 9.56 -5.60 -11.08
C GLY A 19 8.22 -4.98 -11.50
N ILE A 20 7.55 -4.16 -10.68
CA ILE A 20 6.45 -3.32 -11.19
C ILE A 20 7.02 -2.01 -11.78
N GLY A 21 7.95 -2.15 -12.72
CA GLY A 21 8.37 -1.08 -13.62
C GLY A 21 7.61 -1.16 -14.94
N PRO A 22 7.64 -0.11 -15.78
CA PRO A 22 7.18 -0.24 -17.16
C PRO A 22 7.99 -1.36 -17.83
N ILE A 23 7.28 -2.31 -18.45
CA ILE A 23 7.88 -3.46 -19.12
C ILE A 23 8.74 -2.94 -20.28
N ALA A 24 10.06 -2.96 -20.12
CA ALA A 24 11.01 -2.80 -21.22
C ALA A 24 11.39 -4.19 -21.76
N ASN A 25 11.28 -4.37 -23.07
CA ASN A 25 11.48 -5.63 -23.79
C ASN A 25 12.80 -6.33 -23.44
N GLY A 26 12.72 -7.62 -23.12
CA GLY A 26 13.89 -8.51 -22.99
C GLY A 26 14.33 -9.08 -24.34
N PRO A 27 15.59 -9.56 -24.44
CA PRO A 27 16.22 -9.92 -25.71
C PRO A 27 15.86 -11.37 -26.08
N ASN A 28 15.48 -11.58 -27.34
CA ASN A 28 15.84 -12.76 -28.14
C ASN A 28 15.54 -12.39 -29.60
N GLY A 29 16.61 -12.21 -30.37
CA GLY A 29 16.52 -12.06 -31.80
C GLY A 29 16.15 -13.39 -32.42
N GLU A 30 14.99 -13.43 -33.08
CA GLU A 30 14.76 -14.27 -34.25
C GLU A 30 13.81 -13.51 -35.18
N THR A 31 14.26 -13.35 -36.42
CA THR A 31 13.69 -12.52 -37.47
C THR A 31 12.60 -13.25 -38.22
N THR A 32 11.37 -12.71 -38.25
CA THR A 32 10.45 -12.84 -39.40
C THR A 32 9.53 -11.62 -39.52
N ASN A 33 9.81 -10.82 -40.56
CA ASN A 33 8.92 -10.01 -41.41
C ASN A 33 7.77 -9.20 -40.79
N GLY A 34 7.91 -7.87 -40.87
CA GLY A 34 6.91 -7.09 -41.62
C GLY A 34 5.92 -6.22 -40.84
N ALA A 35 6.31 -5.57 -39.75
CA ALA A 35 5.64 -4.33 -39.30
C ALA A 35 6.61 -3.50 -38.46
N GLN A 36 6.93 -2.28 -38.91
CA GLN A 36 7.71 -1.32 -38.11
C GLN A 36 6.89 -0.90 -36.87
N THR A 37 7.06 -1.59 -35.74
CA THR A 37 6.69 -1.03 -34.44
C THR A 37 7.75 0.00 -34.06
N ARG A 38 7.46 1.27 -34.33
CA ARG A 38 8.17 2.41 -33.75
C ARG A 38 8.07 2.26 -32.22
N ALA A 39 9.20 2.04 -31.54
CA ALA A 39 9.24 2.12 -30.09
C ALA A 39 8.83 3.53 -29.69
N VAL A 40 7.65 3.68 -29.09
CA VAL A 40 7.27 4.93 -28.43
C VAL A 40 8.03 4.91 -27.10
N GLU A 41 9.18 5.59 -27.09
CA GLU A 41 9.88 5.94 -25.86
C GLU A 41 8.96 6.90 -25.11
N ILE A 42 8.10 6.37 -24.23
CA ILE A 42 7.28 7.19 -23.34
C ILE A 42 8.27 7.71 -22.29
N ALA A 43 8.79 8.92 -22.52
CA ALA A 43 9.45 9.68 -21.49
C ALA A 43 8.47 9.80 -20.32
N LEU A 44 8.73 9.09 -19.22
CA LEU A 44 8.06 9.37 -17.96
C LEU A 44 8.37 10.84 -17.66
N PRO A 45 7.37 11.72 -17.49
CA PRO A 45 7.65 13.12 -17.22
C PRO A 45 8.52 13.18 -15.96
N SER A 46 9.78 13.62 -16.13
CA SER A 46 10.63 13.97 -15.02
C SER A 46 9.99 15.20 -14.38
N LEU A 47 9.31 15.00 -13.25
CA LEU A 47 8.81 16.11 -12.45
C LEU A 47 10.03 16.82 -11.85
N PRO A 48 10.34 18.08 -12.24
CA PRO A 48 11.50 18.78 -11.72
C PRO A 48 11.09 19.47 -10.42
N LEU A 49 11.59 18.99 -9.28
CA LEU A 49 11.42 19.65 -7.98
C LEU A 49 12.67 19.46 -7.12
N PRO A 50 12.95 20.38 -6.17
CA PRO A 50 14.18 20.38 -5.41
C PRO A 50 14.39 19.04 -4.71
N LEU A 51 15.53 18.43 -4.98
CA LEU A 51 16.02 17.27 -4.25
C LEU A 51 16.35 17.72 -2.82
N VAL A 52 15.55 17.31 -1.85
CA VAL A 52 16.10 17.07 -0.51
C VAL A 52 16.56 15.62 -0.53
N GLU A 53 17.83 15.39 -0.87
CA GLU A 53 18.46 14.12 -0.53
C GLU A 53 18.53 14.08 1.00
N VAL A 54 17.70 13.26 1.63
CA VAL A 54 17.77 13.04 3.06
C VAL A 54 18.77 11.91 3.25
N PRO A 55 19.98 12.16 3.76
CA PRO A 55 20.89 11.07 4.12
C PRO A 55 20.15 10.17 5.09
N VAL A 56 20.26 8.84 4.91
CA VAL A 56 19.83 7.88 5.93
C VAL A 56 20.52 8.32 7.22
N PRO A 57 19.79 8.84 8.23
CA PRO A 57 20.42 9.20 9.49
C PRO A 57 21.15 7.96 9.99
N ALA A 58 22.32 8.13 10.62
CA ALA A 58 22.83 7.08 11.48
C ALA A 58 21.66 6.70 12.39
N ALA A 59 21.12 5.48 12.21
CA ALA A 59 19.87 5.09 12.83
C ALA A 59 20.00 5.39 14.31
N ALA A 60 19.31 6.42 14.80
CA ALA A 60 19.01 6.49 16.21
C ALA A 60 18.12 5.27 16.40
N ALA A 61 18.72 4.19 16.92
CA ALA A 61 18.01 2.99 17.30
C ALA A 61 17.11 3.37 18.46
N GLY A 62 15.99 4.03 18.15
CA GLY A 62 14.88 4.13 19.05
C GLY A 62 14.53 2.68 19.36
N THR A 63 14.81 2.25 20.58
CA THR A 63 14.42 0.93 21.05
C THR A 63 12.92 1.01 21.32
N TYR A 64 12.13 1.02 20.27
CA TYR A 64 10.68 1.06 20.38
C TYR A 64 10.21 -0.30 20.91
N ARG A 65 9.69 -0.25 22.12
CA ARG A 65 9.24 -1.40 22.91
C ARG A 65 7.80 -1.73 22.52
N ASN A 66 7.30 -2.85 23.04
CA ASN A 66 5.90 -3.25 22.92
C ASN A 66 5.45 -3.69 21.52
N ILE A 67 6.30 -4.45 20.81
CA ILE A 67 5.85 -5.16 19.61
C ILE A 67 4.96 -6.34 20.02
N GLU A 68 3.75 -6.38 19.47
CA GLU A 68 2.74 -7.38 19.77
C GLU A 68 2.31 -8.14 18.52
N GLN A 69 2.17 -9.46 18.63
CA GLN A 69 1.62 -10.29 17.57
C GLN A 69 0.08 -10.24 17.60
N LEU A 70 -0.54 -9.84 16.49
CA LEU A 70 -1.99 -9.73 16.37
C LEU A 70 -2.63 -10.87 15.58
N SER A 71 -1.88 -11.63 14.79
CA SER A 71 -2.40 -12.84 14.13
C SER A 71 -1.46 -14.02 14.32
N ILE A 72 -2.04 -15.22 14.39
CA ILE A 72 -1.31 -16.48 14.52
C ILE A 72 -1.78 -17.39 13.38
N ALA A 73 -1.11 -17.26 12.24
CA ALA A 73 -1.29 -18.09 11.07
C ALA A 73 -0.32 -19.28 11.12
N LYS A 74 -0.86 -20.50 10.89
CA LYS A 74 -0.07 -21.69 10.57
C LYS A 74 -0.41 -22.12 9.15
N ASP A 75 0.61 -22.38 8.34
CA ASP A 75 0.47 -22.80 6.92
C ASP A 75 -0.30 -21.83 6.00
N VAL A 76 -0.48 -20.58 6.46
CA VAL A 76 -1.16 -19.49 5.75
C VAL A 76 -0.39 -18.20 5.99
N LEU A 77 -0.63 -17.17 5.17
CA LEU A 77 -0.05 -15.83 5.33
C LEU A 77 -1.17 -14.84 5.64
N ASP A 78 -1.01 -14.04 6.70
CA ASP A 78 -1.89 -12.91 6.99
C ASP A 78 -1.15 -11.61 6.65
N ILE A 79 -1.71 -10.83 5.72
CA ILE A 79 -1.11 -9.61 5.16
C ILE A 79 -2.17 -8.53 4.91
N HIS A 80 -1.78 -7.31 4.53
CA HIS A 80 -2.71 -6.23 4.17
C HIS A 80 -3.77 -5.98 5.23
N ALA A 81 -3.32 -5.74 6.46
CA ALA A 81 -4.21 -5.56 7.59
C ALA A 81 -4.63 -4.09 7.78
N ASP A 82 -5.77 -3.90 8.43
CA ASP A 82 -6.25 -2.61 8.89
C ASP A 82 -7.07 -2.81 10.18
N VAL A 83 -7.13 -1.78 11.02
CA VAL A 83 -7.80 -1.82 12.33
C VAL A 83 -9.05 -0.96 12.28
N HIS A 84 -10.15 -1.51 12.80
CA HIS A 84 -11.41 -0.80 12.88
C HIS A 84 -11.22 0.47 13.70
N PRO A 85 -11.79 1.63 13.30
CA PRO A 85 -11.62 2.91 14.03
C PRO A 85 -11.98 2.81 15.52
N GLY A 86 -12.86 1.87 15.87
CA GLY A 86 -13.21 1.59 17.26
C GLY A 86 -12.13 0.89 18.10
N GLY A 87 -11.04 0.42 17.49
CA GLY A 87 -9.93 -0.29 18.16
C GLY A 87 -10.23 -1.74 18.56
N ASP A 88 -11.35 -2.33 18.11
CA ASP A 88 -11.85 -3.62 18.58
C ASP A 88 -11.70 -4.76 17.57
N GLN A 89 -11.47 -4.45 16.29
CA GLN A 89 -11.44 -5.42 15.20
C GLN A 89 -10.25 -5.21 14.26
N LEU A 90 -9.79 -6.32 13.69
CA LEU A 90 -8.74 -6.38 12.67
C LEU A 90 -9.33 -7.00 11.40
N VAL A 91 -9.15 -6.35 10.26
CA VAL A 91 -9.41 -6.92 8.93
C VAL A 91 -8.08 -7.18 8.25
N PHE A 92 -7.98 -8.26 7.48
CA PHE A 92 -6.74 -8.62 6.78
C PHE A 92 -7.00 -9.55 5.60
N THR A 93 -6.03 -9.65 4.70
CA THR A 93 -5.99 -10.64 3.62
C THR A 93 -5.31 -11.90 4.12
N ARG A 94 -5.95 -13.06 3.95
CA ARG A 94 -5.34 -14.36 4.23
C ARG A 94 -5.08 -15.13 2.95
N ILE A 95 -3.84 -15.56 2.77
CA ILE A 95 -3.39 -16.40 1.65
C ILE A 95 -3.17 -17.82 2.17
N ARG A 96 -3.74 -18.81 1.50
CA ARG A 96 -3.48 -20.22 1.78
C ARG A 96 -2.91 -20.88 0.54
N LYS A 97 -2.02 -21.85 0.71
CA LYS A 97 -1.56 -22.69 -0.40
C LYS A 97 -2.78 -23.30 -1.12
N GLU A 98 -2.78 -23.27 -2.44
CA GLU A 98 -3.83 -23.85 -3.31
C GLU A 98 -5.24 -23.24 -3.19
N ARG A 99 -5.40 -22.08 -2.53
CA ARG A 99 -6.68 -21.35 -2.49
C ARG A 99 -6.51 -19.88 -2.86
N ASN A 100 -7.61 -19.28 -3.32
CA ASN A 100 -7.65 -17.85 -3.57
C ASN A 100 -7.53 -17.06 -2.24
N PRO A 101 -6.77 -15.96 -2.21
CA PRO A 101 -6.75 -15.03 -1.09
C PRO A 101 -8.15 -14.52 -0.76
N CYS A 102 -8.49 -14.47 0.52
CA CYS A 102 -9.78 -13.96 0.97
C CYS A 102 -9.58 -12.94 2.08
N ILE A 103 -10.60 -12.11 2.30
CA ILE A 103 -10.61 -11.15 3.40
C ILE A 103 -11.18 -11.82 4.63
N PHE A 104 -10.49 -11.65 5.75
CA PHE A 104 -10.91 -12.12 7.06
C PHE A 104 -11.06 -10.94 8.01
N VAL A 105 -11.94 -11.11 8.99
CA VAL A 105 -12.07 -10.19 10.13
C VAL A 105 -12.07 -10.97 11.43
N LYS A 106 -11.50 -10.37 12.48
CA LYS A 106 -11.43 -10.93 13.83
C LYS A 106 -11.48 -9.80 14.88
N PRO A 107 -11.80 -10.09 16.15
CA PRO A 107 -11.49 -9.17 17.25
C PRO A 107 -9.98 -8.91 17.30
N LEU A 108 -9.55 -7.68 17.60
CA LEU A 108 -8.14 -7.26 17.54
C LEU A 108 -7.21 -8.23 18.29
N HIS A 109 -7.54 -8.57 19.54
CA HIS A 109 -6.80 -9.51 20.39
C HIS A 109 -7.45 -10.90 20.50
N GLY A 110 -8.46 -11.19 19.67
CA GLY A 110 -9.11 -12.52 19.63
C GLY A 110 -8.31 -13.51 18.80
N LEU A 111 -8.67 -14.80 18.79
CA LEU A 111 -8.06 -15.79 17.87
C LEU A 111 -8.99 -16.16 16.70
N ALA A 112 -10.29 -16.08 16.92
CA ALA A 112 -11.29 -16.48 15.94
C ALA A 112 -11.38 -15.45 14.80
N ALA A 113 -11.04 -15.89 13.59
CA ALA A 113 -11.21 -15.12 12.36
C ALA A 113 -12.32 -15.73 11.52
N ARG A 114 -13.21 -14.89 10.98
CA ARG A 114 -14.24 -15.28 10.03
C ARG A 114 -13.93 -14.72 8.65
N ILE A 115 -14.24 -15.49 7.61
CA ILE A 115 -14.13 -15.05 6.22
C ILE A 115 -15.24 -14.04 5.90
N LEU A 116 -14.91 -13.00 5.13
CA LEU A 116 -15.84 -11.96 4.66
C LEU A 116 -16.19 -12.10 3.18
N THR A 117 -15.25 -12.58 2.35
CA THR A 117 -15.43 -12.69 0.90
C THR A 117 -15.64 -14.13 0.43
N ARG A 118 -16.11 -14.29 -0.80
CA ARG A 118 -16.34 -15.62 -1.38
C ARG A 118 -15.00 -16.27 -1.78
N PRO A 119 -14.79 -17.57 -1.51
CA PRO A 119 -13.52 -18.24 -1.79
C PRO A 119 -13.29 -18.62 -3.27
N ASN A 120 -14.29 -18.42 -4.14
CA ASN A 120 -14.18 -18.68 -5.58
C ASN A 120 -13.49 -17.54 -6.35
N SER A 121 -13.18 -16.43 -5.68
CA SER A 121 -12.41 -15.31 -6.20
C SER A 121 -11.32 -14.91 -5.21
N SER A 122 -10.35 -14.14 -5.69
CA SER A 122 -9.31 -13.52 -4.89
C SER A 122 -9.79 -12.15 -4.42
N SER A 123 -9.53 -11.82 -3.16
CA SER A 123 -9.79 -10.52 -2.56
C SER A 123 -8.62 -10.08 -1.68
N ALA A 124 -8.27 -8.80 -1.71
CA ALA A 124 -7.12 -8.26 -0.99
C ALA A 124 -7.24 -6.76 -0.71
N TRP A 125 -6.30 -6.22 0.10
CA TRP A 125 -6.21 -4.81 0.52
C TRP A 125 -7.50 -4.28 1.16
N PRO A 126 -8.02 -4.93 2.21
CA PRO A 126 -9.14 -4.39 2.95
C PRO A 126 -8.75 -3.09 3.69
N ARG A 127 -9.68 -2.14 3.71
CA ARG A 127 -9.64 -0.93 4.54
C ARG A 127 -11.01 -0.63 5.14
N PHE A 128 -11.08 -0.44 6.45
CA PHE A 128 -12.30 0.04 7.11
C PHE A 128 -12.61 1.47 6.65
N SER A 129 -13.89 1.78 6.52
CA SER A 129 -14.33 3.17 6.39
C SER A 129 -14.08 3.94 7.68
N PRO A 130 -13.94 5.28 7.64
CA PRO A 130 -13.70 6.09 8.84
C PRO A 130 -14.81 5.97 9.90
N ASP A 131 -16.04 5.66 9.48
CA ASP A 131 -17.17 5.39 10.38
C ASP A 131 -17.22 3.95 10.92
N GLY A 132 -16.29 3.09 10.49
CA GLY A 132 -16.18 1.68 10.88
C GLY A 132 -17.25 0.76 10.29
N LYS A 133 -18.20 1.25 9.49
CA LYS A 133 -19.38 0.47 9.09
C LYS A 133 -19.18 -0.38 7.84
N ARG A 134 -18.16 -0.06 7.03
CA ARG A 134 -17.90 -0.66 5.73
C ARG A 134 -16.44 -1.04 5.60
N ILE A 135 -16.16 -1.99 4.70
CA ILE A 135 -14.80 -2.31 4.27
C ILE A 135 -14.73 -2.14 2.76
N ALA A 136 -13.77 -1.34 2.27
CA ALA A 136 -13.40 -1.30 0.86
C ALA A 136 -12.26 -2.29 0.61
N PHE A 137 -12.26 -2.94 -0.55
CA PHE A 137 -11.23 -3.90 -0.92
C PHE A 137 -11.18 -4.13 -2.43
N ALA A 138 -10.12 -4.76 -2.92
CA ALA A 138 -10.01 -5.17 -4.30
C ALA A 138 -10.40 -6.64 -4.46
N SER A 139 -11.13 -7.01 -5.51
CA SER A 139 -11.45 -8.40 -5.82
C SER A 139 -11.56 -8.68 -7.31
N ASN A 140 -11.22 -9.89 -7.73
CA ASN A 140 -11.37 -10.34 -9.10
C ASN A 140 -12.62 -11.20 -9.35
N ILE A 141 -13.67 -11.03 -8.55
CA ILE A 141 -14.91 -11.82 -8.64
C ILE A 141 -15.57 -11.76 -10.02
N ASN A 142 -15.33 -10.69 -10.79
CA ASN A 142 -15.83 -10.48 -12.15
C ASN A 142 -14.77 -10.68 -13.25
N GLY A 143 -13.58 -11.18 -12.91
CA GLY A 143 -12.51 -11.52 -13.87
C GLY A 143 -11.27 -10.63 -13.78
N ASN A 144 -11.42 -9.31 -13.89
CA ASN A 144 -10.38 -8.31 -13.57
C ASN A 144 -10.52 -7.86 -12.12
N TRP A 145 -9.47 -7.22 -11.57
CA TRP A 145 -9.54 -6.66 -10.22
C TRP A 145 -10.34 -5.36 -10.26
N ASP A 146 -11.40 -5.29 -9.47
CA ASP A 146 -12.19 -4.08 -9.24
C ASP A 146 -12.23 -3.77 -7.74
N ILE A 147 -12.60 -2.54 -7.39
CA ILE A 147 -12.87 -2.11 -6.03
C ILE A 147 -14.31 -2.46 -5.64
N PHE A 148 -14.48 -3.06 -4.48
CA PHE A 148 -15.75 -3.41 -3.87
C PHE A 148 -15.86 -2.84 -2.46
N ILE A 149 -17.10 -2.66 -2.01
CA ILE A 149 -17.44 -2.31 -0.63
C ILE A 149 -18.35 -3.40 -0.04
N ILE A 150 -18.08 -3.78 1.21
CA ILE A 150 -18.93 -4.69 1.99
C ILE A 150 -19.36 -4.00 3.30
N PRO A 151 -20.68 -3.85 3.56
CA PRO A 151 -21.18 -3.39 4.85
C PRO A 151 -20.98 -4.47 5.92
N LEU A 152 -20.51 -4.10 7.11
CA LEU A 152 -20.24 -5.06 8.19
C LEU A 152 -21.50 -5.67 8.79
N GLN A 153 -22.60 -4.91 8.86
CA GLN A 153 -23.89 -5.39 9.38
C GLN A 153 -24.63 -6.30 8.39
N THR A 154 -24.38 -6.13 7.09
CA THR A 154 -25.01 -6.88 6.01
C THR A 154 -23.95 -7.37 5.01
N PRO A 155 -23.07 -8.29 5.40
CA PRO A 155 -21.92 -8.70 4.58
C PRO A 155 -22.28 -9.38 3.26
N HIS A 156 -23.55 -9.71 3.03
CA HIS A 156 -24.03 -10.23 1.76
C HIS A 156 -24.38 -9.13 0.73
N ALA A 157 -24.49 -7.87 1.16
CA ALA A 157 -24.77 -6.71 0.32
C ALA A 157 -23.47 -6.13 -0.28
N LEU A 158 -22.76 -6.98 -1.06
CA LEU A 158 -21.54 -6.58 -1.75
C LEU A 158 -21.85 -5.53 -2.83
N GLU A 159 -21.16 -4.40 -2.77
CA GLU A 159 -21.30 -3.28 -3.71
C GLU A 159 -20.05 -3.21 -4.59
N GLN A 160 -20.23 -3.19 -5.91
CA GLN A 160 -19.14 -2.97 -6.86
C GLN A 160 -18.97 -1.46 -7.10
N VAL A 161 -17.76 -0.94 -6.90
CA VAL A 161 -17.45 0.50 -7.02
C VAL A 161 -16.82 0.82 -8.37
N THR A 162 -15.92 -0.04 -8.87
CA THR A 162 -15.30 0.12 -10.19
C THR A 162 -15.71 -1.02 -11.12
N MET A 163 -15.77 -0.72 -12.42
CA MET A 163 -16.24 -1.65 -13.46
C MET A 163 -15.43 -1.48 -14.76
N SER A 164 -14.21 -0.96 -14.67
CA SER A 164 -13.40 -0.69 -15.87
C SER A 164 -12.67 -1.95 -16.31
N ALA A 165 -12.06 -1.95 -17.50
CA ALA A 165 -11.22 -3.08 -17.93
C ALA A 165 -9.83 -3.10 -17.25
N ALA A 166 -9.48 -2.06 -16.50
CA ALA A 166 -8.21 -2.00 -15.77
C ALA A 166 -8.23 -2.93 -14.54
N ASN A 167 -7.04 -3.24 -14.03
CA ASN A 167 -6.94 -3.81 -12.69
C ASN A 167 -6.89 -2.68 -11.68
N GLU A 168 -7.84 -2.63 -10.77
CA GLU A 168 -7.94 -1.65 -9.71
C GLU A 168 -7.71 -2.26 -8.33
N ILE A 169 -6.79 -1.67 -7.56
CA ILE A 169 -6.31 -2.23 -6.29
C ILE A 169 -6.03 -1.14 -5.25
N ALA A 170 -5.72 -1.57 -4.02
CA ALA A 170 -5.25 -0.74 -2.91
C ALA A 170 -6.13 0.51 -2.64
N PRO A 171 -7.41 0.32 -2.28
CA PRO A 171 -8.28 1.44 -1.97
C PRO A 171 -7.88 2.13 -0.65
N SER A 172 -8.13 3.43 -0.53
CA SER A 172 -8.10 4.21 0.72
C SER A 172 -9.30 5.16 0.75
N TRP A 173 -9.86 5.38 1.94
CA TRP A 173 -11.03 6.25 2.14
C TRP A 173 -10.65 7.71 2.26
N SER A 174 -11.52 8.62 1.79
CA SER A 174 -11.50 10.00 2.27
C SER A 174 -11.94 10.05 3.74
N PRO A 175 -11.55 11.09 4.51
CA PRO A 175 -11.87 11.18 5.94
C PRO A 175 -13.37 11.15 6.28
N ASP A 176 -14.23 11.61 5.38
CA ASP A 176 -15.69 11.59 5.55
C ASP A 176 -16.36 10.30 5.03
N GLY A 177 -15.59 9.36 4.48
CA GLY A 177 -16.08 8.10 3.92
C GLY A 177 -16.92 8.25 2.66
N ARG A 178 -16.85 9.39 1.94
CA ARG A 178 -17.65 9.66 0.73
C ARG A 178 -16.90 9.44 -0.58
N ASN A 179 -15.58 9.33 -0.52
CA ASN A 179 -14.73 9.03 -1.65
C ASN A 179 -13.81 7.84 -1.34
N LEU A 180 -13.38 7.17 -2.40
CA LEU A 180 -12.27 6.22 -2.37
C LEU A 180 -11.20 6.67 -3.35
N ILE A 181 -9.94 6.67 -2.93
CA ILE A 181 -8.80 6.67 -3.84
C ILE A 181 -8.32 5.23 -4.07
N TYR A 182 -7.88 4.91 -5.27
CA TYR A 182 -7.38 3.58 -5.64
C TYR A 182 -6.35 3.66 -6.77
N CYS A 183 -5.58 2.59 -6.96
CA CYS A 183 -4.68 2.42 -8.09
C CYS A 183 -5.41 1.75 -9.26
N ALA A 184 -5.16 2.16 -10.50
CA ALA A 184 -5.63 1.52 -11.72
C ALA A 184 -4.47 1.29 -12.69
N LEU A 185 -4.35 0.08 -13.25
CA LEU A 185 -3.35 -0.23 -14.28
C LEU A 185 -3.89 0.08 -15.67
N ILE A 186 -3.48 1.22 -16.24
CA ILE A 186 -3.95 1.73 -17.52
C ILE A 186 -2.77 1.83 -18.48
N ASN A 187 -2.81 1.13 -19.61
CA ASN A 187 -1.75 1.12 -20.62
C ASN A 187 -0.35 0.79 -20.06
N GLY A 188 -0.29 -0.08 -19.04
CA GLY A 188 0.96 -0.49 -18.40
C GLY A 188 1.50 0.49 -17.35
N ILE A 189 0.79 1.58 -17.06
CA ILE A 189 1.14 2.57 -16.04
C ILE A 189 0.13 2.47 -14.90
N TRP A 190 0.62 2.49 -13.66
CA TRP A 190 -0.23 2.61 -12.48
C TRP A 190 -0.60 4.07 -12.25
N GLU A 191 -1.89 4.33 -12.24
CA GLU A 191 -2.48 5.64 -11.99
C GLU A 191 -3.30 5.63 -10.71
N MET A 192 -3.38 6.78 -10.05
CA MET A 192 -4.23 6.99 -8.89
C MET A 192 -5.48 7.75 -9.32
N LYS A 193 -6.65 7.24 -8.90
CA LYS A 193 -7.95 7.83 -9.20
C LYS A 193 -8.80 7.89 -7.94
N ILE A 194 -9.57 8.95 -7.81
CA ILE A 194 -10.61 9.10 -6.79
C ILE A 194 -11.95 8.80 -7.42
N VAL A 195 -12.80 8.04 -6.76
CA VAL A 195 -14.23 7.88 -7.08
C VAL A 195 -15.07 8.46 -5.96
N ASN A 196 -16.05 9.27 -6.34
CA ASN A 196 -17.08 9.75 -5.43
C ASN A 196 -18.20 8.71 -5.34
N LEU A 197 -18.49 8.22 -4.13
CA LEU A 197 -19.39 7.07 -3.94
C LEU A 197 -20.88 7.40 -4.13
N THR A 198 -21.25 8.67 -4.29
CA THR A 198 -22.64 9.07 -4.55
C THR A 198 -22.89 9.29 -6.03
N SER A 199 -22.00 10.03 -6.70
CA SER A 199 -22.13 10.36 -8.11
C SER A 199 -21.47 9.34 -9.05
N MET A 200 -20.60 8.47 -8.50
CA MET A 200 -19.73 7.55 -9.23
C MET A 200 -18.77 8.24 -10.23
N ASN A 201 -18.63 9.57 -10.12
CA ASN A 201 -17.67 10.32 -10.91
C ASN A 201 -16.24 10.00 -10.45
N THR A 202 -15.35 9.82 -11.41
CA THR A 202 -13.93 9.58 -11.15
C THR A 202 -13.08 10.80 -11.47
N THR A 203 -12.11 11.11 -10.61
CA THR A 203 -11.10 12.16 -10.81
C THR A 203 -9.71 11.51 -10.90
N TRP A 204 -8.94 11.87 -11.93
CA TRP A 204 -7.55 11.44 -12.06
C TRP A 204 -6.63 12.29 -11.20
N ILE A 205 -5.73 11.65 -10.44
CA ILE A 205 -4.83 12.32 -9.49
C ILE A 205 -3.40 12.43 -10.02
N GLY A 206 -2.95 11.40 -10.74
CA GLY A 206 -1.59 11.29 -11.22
C GLY A 206 -1.11 9.83 -11.27
N PRO A 207 0.08 9.57 -11.82
CA PRO A 207 0.70 8.26 -11.73
C PRO A 207 1.16 7.97 -10.29
N GLY A 208 1.04 6.73 -9.83
CA GLY A 208 1.35 6.36 -8.44
C GLY A 208 0.76 5.02 -8.01
N LEU A 209 1.23 4.54 -6.85
CA LEU A 209 0.88 3.27 -6.25
C LEU A 209 0.59 3.43 -4.76
N PHE A 210 -0.25 2.56 -4.20
CA PHE A 210 -0.59 2.47 -2.77
C PHE A 210 -0.89 3.84 -2.14
N PRO A 211 -1.92 4.56 -2.63
CA PRO A 211 -2.32 5.85 -2.09
C PRO A 211 -2.92 5.69 -0.69
N ASP A 212 -2.60 6.63 0.18
CA ASP A 212 -3.21 6.77 1.49
C ASP A 212 -3.65 8.22 1.70
N TRP A 213 -4.91 8.41 2.07
CA TRP A 213 -5.49 9.73 2.26
C TRP A 213 -5.16 10.24 3.66
N SER A 214 -4.61 11.44 3.76
CA SER A 214 -4.41 12.10 5.06
C SER A 214 -5.73 12.23 5.84
N PRO A 215 -5.72 12.02 7.17
CA PRO A 215 -6.92 12.15 7.99
C PRO A 215 -7.59 13.53 7.94
N ASP A 216 -6.84 14.59 7.63
CA ASP A 216 -7.38 15.94 7.46
C ASP A 216 -7.96 16.21 6.05
N GLY A 217 -7.76 15.29 5.11
CA GLY A 217 -8.29 15.34 3.75
C GLY A 217 -7.44 16.13 2.77
N SER A 218 -6.41 16.84 3.24
CA SER A 218 -5.67 17.85 2.48
C SER A 218 -4.59 17.29 1.56
N LYS A 219 -4.15 16.04 1.80
CA LYS A 219 -3.08 15.37 1.06
C LYS A 219 -3.36 13.88 0.82
N ILE A 220 -2.72 13.35 -0.21
CA ILE A 220 -2.56 11.90 -0.43
C ILE A 220 -1.08 11.58 -0.37
N ALA A 221 -0.66 10.64 0.47
CA ALA A 221 0.66 10.04 0.41
C ALA A 221 0.61 8.85 -0.55
N TYR A 222 1.66 8.66 -1.35
CA TYR A 222 1.69 7.58 -2.32
C TYR A 222 3.13 7.18 -2.66
N GLN A 223 3.25 5.96 -3.16
CA GLN A 223 4.50 5.42 -3.66
C GLN A 223 4.64 5.74 -5.14
N TYR A 224 5.82 6.18 -5.57
CA TYR A 224 6.10 6.44 -6.99
C TYR A 224 7.47 5.92 -7.39
N VAL A 225 7.55 5.36 -8.61
CA VAL A 225 8.82 4.90 -9.18
C VAL A 225 9.68 6.10 -9.54
N THR A 226 10.87 6.16 -8.96
CA THR A 226 11.87 7.16 -9.30
C THR A 226 12.79 6.58 -10.38
N PRO A 227 12.92 7.23 -11.54
CA PRO A 227 13.87 6.81 -12.57
C PRO A 227 15.29 6.72 -12.01
N GLY A 228 16.00 5.67 -12.39
CA GLY A 228 17.34 5.37 -11.91
C GLY A 228 17.74 3.94 -12.27
N THR A 229 19.01 3.60 -12.06
CA THR A 229 19.52 2.25 -12.33
C THR A 229 20.12 1.69 -11.04
N PRO A 230 19.46 0.74 -10.35
CA PRO A 230 18.11 0.21 -10.62
C PRO A 230 17.00 1.22 -10.25
N PRO A 231 15.79 1.10 -10.84
CA PRO A 231 14.65 1.92 -10.44
C PRO A 231 14.29 1.62 -8.98
N LYS A 232 13.92 2.66 -8.24
CA LYS A 232 13.56 2.58 -6.83
C LYS A 232 12.24 3.28 -6.58
N TYR A 233 11.55 2.87 -5.53
CA TYR A 233 10.37 3.60 -5.08
C TYR A 233 10.70 4.65 -4.04
N SER A 234 9.97 5.75 -4.11
CA SER A 234 10.03 6.89 -3.20
C SER A 234 8.61 7.18 -2.68
N ILE A 235 8.51 7.85 -1.53
CA ILE A 235 7.23 8.35 -1.01
C ILE A 235 7.05 9.80 -1.44
N TRP A 236 5.87 10.09 -1.97
CA TRP A 236 5.44 11.40 -2.44
C TRP A 236 4.11 11.78 -1.80
N THR A 237 3.81 13.07 -1.79
CA THR A 237 2.51 13.61 -1.42
C THR A 237 1.90 14.42 -2.55
N ARG A 238 0.58 14.38 -2.66
CA ARG A 238 -0.21 15.20 -3.58
C ARG A 238 -1.16 16.05 -2.76
N ASP A 239 -1.14 17.36 -2.96
CA ASP A 239 -2.10 18.26 -2.33
C ASP A 239 -3.48 18.08 -2.96
N ILE A 240 -4.51 18.14 -2.12
CA ILE A 240 -5.90 17.94 -2.51
C ILE A 240 -6.73 19.11 -2.01
N ASP A 241 -7.39 19.79 -2.94
CA ASP A 241 -8.50 20.67 -2.63
C ASP A 241 -9.72 19.79 -2.34
N TYR A 242 -9.97 19.59 -1.04
CA TYR A 242 -11.07 18.78 -0.53
C TYR A 242 -12.24 19.65 -0.09
N ASN A 243 -13.39 19.49 -0.73
CA ASN A 243 -14.63 20.13 -0.30
C ASN A 243 -15.53 19.09 0.37
N SER A 244 -15.67 19.19 1.70
CA SER A 244 -16.48 18.29 2.51
C SER A 244 -17.99 18.48 2.34
N GLN A 245 -18.46 19.60 1.78
CA GLN A 245 -19.88 19.84 1.52
C GLN A 245 -20.33 19.17 0.22
N THR A 246 -19.50 19.24 -0.82
CA THR A 246 -19.77 18.63 -2.13
C THR A 246 -19.15 17.24 -2.26
N HIS A 247 -18.33 16.82 -1.28
CA HIS A 247 -17.53 15.60 -1.29
C HIS A 247 -16.65 15.48 -2.54
N THR A 248 -16.17 16.60 -3.07
CA THR A 248 -15.31 16.64 -4.25
C THR A 248 -13.86 16.80 -3.84
N ALA A 249 -12.97 16.08 -4.51
CA ALA A 249 -11.53 16.13 -4.29
C ALA A 249 -10.82 16.38 -5.63
N ARG A 250 -9.93 17.38 -5.68
CA ARG A 250 -9.14 17.66 -6.88
C ARG A 250 -7.67 17.85 -6.52
N PRO A 251 -6.74 17.31 -7.32
CA PRO A 251 -5.32 17.53 -7.09
C PRO A 251 -4.97 19.00 -7.33
N THR A 252 -4.19 19.58 -6.43
CA THR A 252 -3.67 20.95 -6.55
C THR A 252 -2.15 20.95 -6.46
N GLY A 253 -1.54 22.05 -6.91
CA GLY A 253 -0.09 22.22 -6.90
C GLY A 253 0.67 21.15 -7.68
N SER A 254 1.94 20.97 -7.34
CA SER A 254 2.81 19.91 -7.84
C SER A 254 2.99 18.84 -6.76
N PRO A 255 3.20 17.55 -7.12
CA PRO A 255 3.46 16.53 -6.12
C PRO A 255 4.79 16.77 -5.43
N THR A 256 4.90 16.52 -4.13
CA THR A 256 6.12 16.74 -3.35
C THR A 256 6.76 15.42 -2.97
N ARG A 257 8.06 15.24 -3.19
CA ARG A 257 8.77 14.02 -2.76
C ARG A 257 9.18 14.15 -1.31
N ILE A 258 8.72 13.24 -0.44
CA ILE A 258 8.99 13.25 1.00
C ILE A 258 10.17 12.36 1.35
N VAL A 259 10.22 11.15 0.78
CA VAL A 259 11.29 10.18 1.07
C VAL A 259 11.88 9.66 -0.22
N ALA A 260 13.21 9.70 -0.34
CA ALA A 260 13.97 9.05 -1.40
C ALA A 260 15.24 8.42 -0.82
N GLY A 261 15.53 7.17 -1.19
CA GLY A 261 16.67 6.42 -0.70
C GLY A 261 17.70 6.12 -1.80
N GLN A 262 18.97 6.43 -1.54
CA GLN A 262 20.08 5.91 -2.35
C GLN A 262 20.26 4.40 -2.15
N GLU A 263 19.95 3.86 -0.98
CA GLU A 263 20.20 2.45 -0.63
C GLU A 263 18.93 1.61 -0.43
N PHE A 264 17.74 2.21 -0.58
CA PHE A 264 16.46 1.53 -0.34
C PHE A 264 15.35 2.09 -1.22
N SER A 265 14.30 1.29 -1.42
CA SER A 265 12.99 1.75 -1.89
C SER A 265 12.08 2.02 -0.70
N ALA A 266 11.39 3.15 -0.72
CA ALA A 266 10.36 3.49 0.25
C ALA A 266 8.98 3.11 -0.33
N CYS A 267 8.23 2.28 0.40
CA CYS A 267 7.00 1.65 -0.08
C CYS A 267 5.88 1.70 0.97
N TYR A 268 4.62 1.56 0.54
CA TYR A 268 3.43 1.48 1.41
C TYR A 268 3.35 2.60 2.45
N PRO A 269 3.17 3.87 2.01
CA PRO A 269 3.00 4.96 2.96
C PRO A 269 1.67 4.83 3.71
N SER A 270 1.66 5.21 4.98
CA SER A 270 0.46 5.37 5.79
C SER A 270 0.58 6.61 6.70
N TRP A 271 -0.38 7.51 6.63
CA TRP A 271 -0.46 8.72 7.43
C TRP A 271 -0.70 8.41 8.89
N SER A 272 -0.02 9.15 9.78
CA SER A 272 -0.42 9.19 11.18
C SER A 272 -1.82 9.80 11.33
N PRO A 273 -2.59 9.39 12.36
CA PRO A 273 -3.94 9.89 12.67
C PRO A 273 -4.04 11.41 12.81
N ASP A 274 -2.97 12.07 13.24
CA ASP A 274 -2.86 13.53 13.38
C ASP A 274 -2.36 14.24 12.11
N ALA A 275 -2.14 13.51 11.01
CA ALA A 275 -1.59 13.98 9.74
C ALA A 275 -0.18 14.62 9.79
N THR A 276 0.58 14.40 10.88
CA THR A 276 1.92 15.02 11.03
C THR A 276 3.08 14.14 10.56
N LYS A 277 2.87 12.83 10.45
CA LYS A 277 3.89 11.84 10.10
C LYS A 277 3.36 10.83 9.07
N ILE A 278 4.30 10.14 8.44
CA ILE A 278 4.03 9.05 7.50
C ILE A 278 4.88 7.85 7.93
N ALA A 279 4.24 6.70 8.16
CA ALA A 279 4.89 5.41 8.27
C ALA A 279 5.11 4.82 6.87
N PHE A 280 6.21 4.10 6.66
CA PHE A 280 6.50 3.43 5.39
C PHE A 280 7.41 2.22 5.60
N SER A 281 7.44 1.34 4.60
CA SER A 281 8.42 0.24 4.54
C SER A 281 9.68 0.70 3.82
N ALA A 282 10.84 0.56 4.45
CA ALA A 282 12.13 0.67 3.76
C ALA A 282 12.59 -0.71 3.31
N VAL A 283 12.77 -0.87 2.00
CA VAL A 283 13.23 -2.11 1.37
C VAL A 283 14.64 -1.90 0.83
N PRO A 284 15.68 -2.44 1.47
CA PRO A 284 17.06 -2.24 1.05
C PRO A 284 17.35 -2.82 -0.34
N GLY A 285 18.08 -2.05 -1.15
CA GLY A 285 18.78 -2.49 -2.36
C GLY A 285 17.93 -2.96 -3.53
N GLY A 286 18.10 -2.33 -4.70
CA GLY A 286 17.77 -2.99 -5.96
C GLY A 286 18.68 -4.21 -6.21
N TRP A 287 18.36 -4.97 -7.26
CA TRP A 287 18.84 -6.31 -7.65
C TRP A 287 20.22 -6.81 -7.15
N THR A 288 21.21 -5.96 -6.93
CA THR A 288 22.59 -6.32 -6.58
C THR A 288 22.82 -6.73 -5.12
N LYS A 289 22.02 -6.27 -4.15
CA LYS A 289 22.26 -6.58 -2.71
C LYS A 289 21.66 -7.91 -2.23
N MET A 290 20.82 -8.54 -3.04
CA MET A 290 20.20 -9.85 -2.75
C MET A 290 21.20 -11.02 -2.74
N MET A 291 22.45 -10.79 -3.19
CA MET A 291 23.53 -11.79 -3.27
C MET A 291 24.59 -11.66 -2.16
N SER A 292 24.43 -10.74 -1.19
CA SER A 292 25.43 -10.54 -0.12
C SER A 292 25.06 -11.29 1.17
N ALA A 293 25.92 -12.22 1.58
CA ALA A 293 25.78 -13.00 2.81
C ALA A 293 26.06 -12.20 4.11
N THR A 294 26.44 -10.92 4.02
CA THR A 294 26.80 -10.07 5.16
C THR A 294 25.88 -8.85 5.33
N ALA A 295 24.79 -8.76 4.56
CA ALA A 295 23.89 -7.62 4.65
C ALA A 295 22.78 -7.89 5.68
N LEU A 296 22.74 -7.09 6.76
CA LEU A 296 21.73 -7.08 7.84
C LEU A 296 20.33 -6.63 7.37
N VAL A 297 19.87 -6.98 6.17
CA VAL A 297 18.79 -6.23 5.49
C VAL A 297 17.42 -6.89 5.65
N GLY A 298 16.88 -6.81 6.86
CA GLY A 298 15.44 -6.85 7.08
C GLY A 298 14.76 -5.69 6.32
N ARG A 299 13.54 -5.93 5.84
CA ARG A 299 12.63 -4.82 5.50
C ARG A 299 12.15 -4.24 6.82
N ASP A 300 12.23 -2.93 6.96
CA ASP A 300 11.90 -2.28 8.22
C ASP A 300 10.79 -1.26 8.06
N ILE A 301 10.01 -1.08 9.12
CA ILE A 301 9.06 0.01 9.22
C ILE A 301 9.79 1.25 9.71
N TRP A 302 9.56 2.35 9.02
CA TRP A 302 10.11 3.66 9.33
C TRP A 302 8.97 4.66 9.46
N THR A 303 9.24 5.77 10.15
CA THR A 303 8.38 6.96 10.18
C THR A 303 9.16 8.18 9.76
N VAL A 304 8.49 9.17 9.17
CA VAL A 304 9.06 10.47 8.82
C VAL A 304 8.00 11.54 9.09
N LYS A 305 8.40 12.77 9.44
CA LYS A 305 7.46 13.90 9.45
C LYS A 305 6.95 14.20 8.04
N ALA A 306 5.77 14.78 7.95
CA ALA A 306 5.12 15.14 6.69
C ALA A 306 5.96 16.12 5.84
N ASP A 307 6.90 16.83 6.46
CA ASP A 307 7.87 17.72 5.81
C ASP A 307 9.17 17.01 5.34
N GLY A 308 9.28 15.69 5.55
CA GLY A 308 10.46 14.89 5.20
C GLY A 308 11.55 14.83 6.26
N THR A 309 11.36 15.51 7.40
CA THR A 309 12.34 15.54 8.50
C THR A 309 12.12 14.43 9.52
N GLN A 310 13.04 14.29 10.48
CA GLN A 310 12.92 13.38 11.63
C GLN A 310 12.57 11.93 11.27
N MET A 311 13.28 11.40 10.26
CA MET A 311 13.11 10.03 9.85
C MET A 311 13.65 9.07 10.93
N CYS A 312 12.86 8.06 11.28
CA CYS A 312 13.16 7.11 12.36
C CYS A 312 12.80 5.68 11.96
N ILE A 313 13.64 4.72 12.32
CA ILE A 313 13.38 3.28 12.16
C ILE A 313 12.60 2.75 13.37
N LEU A 314 11.60 1.90 13.15
CA LEU A 314 10.72 1.33 14.19
C LEU A 314 10.95 -0.17 14.41
N THR A 315 11.10 -0.92 13.33
CA THR A 315 11.57 -2.31 13.40
C THR A 315 13.03 -2.29 12.98
N ALA A 316 13.92 -2.90 13.77
CA ALA A 316 15.34 -3.00 13.43
C ALA A 316 15.78 -4.43 13.73
N SER A 317 15.20 -5.37 12.99
CA SER A 317 15.39 -6.81 13.20
C SER A 317 15.67 -7.51 11.88
N ASP A 318 16.31 -8.67 11.93
CA ASP A 318 16.56 -9.48 10.72
C ASP A 318 15.26 -9.99 10.06
N ALA A 319 14.12 -9.90 10.75
CA ALA A 319 12.83 -10.28 10.21
C ALA A 319 12.25 -9.17 9.30
N HIS A 320 11.75 -9.59 8.13
CA HIS A 320 11.02 -8.68 7.24
C HIS A 320 9.78 -8.10 7.92
N SER A 321 9.63 -6.78 7.82
CA SER A 321 8.48 -5.99 8.27
C SER A 321 8.06 -5.03 7.16
N TRP A 322 6.78 -5.00 6.79
CA TRP A 322 6.31 -4.22 5.64
C TRP A 322 4.79 -3.97 5.70
N ASP A 323 4.31 -3.11 4.80
CA ASP A 323 2.90 -2.70 4.69
C ASP A 323 2.35 -2.14 6.01
N PRO A 324 2.91 -1.02 6.51
CA PRO A 324 2.43 -0.40 7.73
C PRO A 324 1.08 0.27 7.51
N VAL A 325 0.22 0.17 8.51
CA VAL A 325 -0.98 0.98 8.66
C VAL A 325 -0.95 1.64 10.02
N TRP A 326 -0.90 2.96 10.03
CA TRP A 326 -0.97 3.76 11.24
C TRP A 326 -2.45 3.90 11.65
N THR A 327 -2.74 3.59 12.89
CA THR A 327 -4.08 3.61 13.45
C THR A 327 -4.05 4.26 14.83
N GLU A 328 -5.19 4.73 15.30
CA GLU A 328 -5.43 5.22 16.65
C GLU A 328 -6.76 4.62 17.12
N ASP A 329 -6.75 4.04 18.31
CA ASP A 329 -7.98 3.55 18.92
C ASP A 329 -8.80 4.69 19.53
N ASN A 330 -10.03 4.41 19.94
CA ASN A 330 -10.92 5.38 20.59
C ASN A 330 -10.38 5.98 21.90
N THR A 331 -9.24 5.49 22.43
CA THR A 331 -8.60 6.04 23.63
C THR A 331 -7.48 7.03 23.31
N GLY A 332 -7.20 7.27 22.02
CA GLY A 332 -6.11 8.12 21.56
C GLY A 332 -4.76 7.40 21.49
N ARG A 333 -4.75 6.07 21.59
CA ARG A 333 -3.51 5.29 21.55
C ARG A 333 -3.17 4.95 20.10
N ALA A 334 -2.16 5.63 19.58
CA ALA A 334 -1.62 5.33 18.26
C ALA A 334 -0.86 3.99 18.23
N ARG A 335 -1.03 3.23 17.16
CA ARG A 335 -0.22 2.05 16.83
C ARG A 335 0.07 2.02 15.33
N ILE A 336 1.16 1.33 14.97
CA ILE A 336 1.44 0.95 13.59
C ILE A 336 1.32 -0.56 13.48
N ILE A 337 0.38 -1.00 12.66
CA ILE A 337 0.15 -2.40 12.33
C ILE A 337 0.97 -2.73 11.09
N PHE A 338 1.60 -3.89 11.04
CA PHE A 338 2.42 -4.26 9.89
C PHE A 338 2.48 -5.78 9.72
N THR A 339 2.86 -6.21 8.53
CA THR A 339 3.08 -7.63 8.22
C THR A 339 4.53 -7.98 8.53
N SER A 340 4.78 -9.07 9.27
CA SER A 340 6.14 -9.53 9.56
C SER A 340 6.27 -11.05 9.68
N ALA A 341 7.42 -11.55 9.22
CA ALA A 341 7.79 -12.97 9.28
C ALA A 341 8.62 -13.36 10.51
N ARG A 342 8.58 -12.54 11.57
CA ARG A 342 9.47 -12.67 12.73
C ARG A 342 9.24 -13.91 13.60
N ASP A 343 8.13 -14.61 13.43
CA ASP A 343 7.88 -15.93 14.03
C ASP A 343 8.01 -17.08 13.03
N GLY A 344 8.61 -16.83 11.86
CA GLY A 344 8.83 -17.81 10.81
C GLY A 344 7.70 -17.91 9.77
N THR A 345 6.62 -17.14 9.92
CA THR A 345 5.52 -17.03 8.93
C THR A 345 5.01 -15.59 8.86
N TYR A 346 4.53 -15.12 7.71
CA TYR A 346 3.96 -13.76 7.64
C TYR A 346 2.65 -13.66 8.42
N ASN A 347 2.75 -12.94 9.53
CA ASN A 347 1.67 -12.62 10.45
C ASN A 347 1.50 -11.11 10.58
N ILE A 348 0.42 -10.69 11.21
CA ILE A 348 0.16 -9.30 11.56
C ILE A 348 0.72 -9.01 12.94
N TRP A 349 1.47 -7.91 13.02
CA TRP A 349 2.11 -7.40 14.21
C TRP A 349 1.74 -5.94 14.41
N SER A 350 1.96 -5.43 15.61
CA SER A 350 1.83 -4.01 15.91
C SER A 350 2.99 -3.50 16.72
N VAL A 351 3.30 -2.23 16.58
CA VAL A 351 4.30 -1.51 17.38
C VAL A 351 3.72 -0.16 17.79
N GLU A 352 4.11 0.34 18.95
CA GLU A 352 3.82 1.72 19.31
C GLU A 352 4.77 2.66 18.54
N PRO A 353 4.25 3.65 17.80
CA PRO A 353 5.07 4.77 17.36
C PRO A 353 5.47 5.51 18.63
N GLY A 354 6.72 5.35 19.09
CA GLY A 354 7.08 5.80 20.44
C GLY A 354 6.79 7.28 20.69
N ALA A 355 6.60 7.61 21.97
CA ALA A 355 6.47 9.00 22.41
C ALA A 355 7.78 9.77 22.16
N GLU A 356 7.66 11.02 21.72
CA GLU A 356 8.78 11.96 21.61
C GLU A 356 9.36 12.32 22.99
#